data_AF-A0A957CQE9-F1
#
_entry.id   AF-A0A957CQE9-F1
#
_cell.length_a   1.000
_cell.length_b   1.000
_cell.length_c   1.000
_cell.angle_alpha   90.00
_cell.angle_beta   90.00
_cell.angle_gamma   90.00
#
_symmetry.space_group_name_H-M   'P 1'
#
loop_
_entity.id
_entity.type
_entity.pdbx_description
1 polymer ?
#
loop_
_entity_poly.entity_id
_entity_poly.type
_entity_poly.pdbx_seq_one_letter_code
_entity_poly.pdbx_strand_id
1 'polypeptide(L)'
;MSEITRDVILDLLPLYLADEASADTRILVEKYLEQDPTLARIAEQSHVMLADDAPLPLTKETQMETYKETKRIMLWRTAIIAGAIALVLLVILVLALGAAFFLFV
;
A
#
# COMPACT_ATOMS: atom_id res chain seq x y z
N MET A 1 -8.38 19.33 -31.27
CA MET A 1 -8.04 19.65 -29.88
C MET A 1 -9.11 19.02 -29.02
N SER A 2 -8.76 18.09 -28.14
CA SER A 2 -9.72 17.55 -27.17
C SER A 2 -10.04 18.66 -26.18
N GLU A 3 -11.28 19.14 -26.19
CA GLU A 3 -11.74 20.05 -25.13
C GLU A 3 -11.74 19.28 -23.81
N ILE A 4 -11.29 19.95 -22.74
CA ILE A 4 -11.34 19.37 -21.41
C ILE A 4 -12.81 19.38 -20.98
N THR A 5 -13.36 18.21 -20.70
CA THR A 5 -14.76 18.07 -20.32
C THR A 5 -14.93 18.22 -18.82
N ARG A 6 -16.17 18.51 -18.39
CA ARG A 6 -16.56 18.53 -16.98
C ARG A 6 -16.20 17.22 -16.26
N ASP A 7 -16.36 16.09 -16.93
CA ASP A 7 -16.07 14.77 -16.35
C ASP A 7 -14.58 14.60 -16.06
N VAL A 8 -13.69 15.10 -16.93
CA VAL A 8 -12.25 15.11 -16.67
C VAL A 8 -11.92 15.94 -15.42
N ILE A 9 -12.62 17.05 -15.19
CA ILE A 9 -12.43 17.85 -13.97
C ILE A 9 -12.95 17.12 -12.73
N LEU A 10 -14.08 16.39 -12.84
CA LEU A 10 -14.60 15.55 -11.75
C LEU A 10 -13.61 14.45 -11.37
N ASP A 11 -12.97 13.81 -12.35
CA ASP A 11 -11.96 12.77 -12.11
C ASP A 11 -10.72 13.33 -11.38
N LEU A 12 -10.38 14.60 -11.62
CA LEU A 12 -9.24 15.29 -10.98
C LEU A 12 -9.58 15.86 -9.59
N LEU A 13 -10.87 15.94 -9.26
CA LEU A 13 -11.34 16.58 -8.04
C LEU A 13 -10.82 15.93 -6.75
N PRO A 14 -10.76 14.59 -6.62
CA PRO A 14 -10.18 13.96 -5.42
C PRO A 14 -8.71 14.34 -5.19
N LEU A 15 -7.90 14.39 -6.26
CA LEU A 15 -6.49 14.78 -6.16
C LEU A 15 -6.34 16.26 -5.80
N TYR A 16 -7.22 17.12 -6.33
CA TYR A 16 -7.27 18.54 -5.97
C TYR A 16 -7.61 18.73 -4.48
N LEU A 17 -8.64 18.04 -3.98
CA LEU A 17 -9.08 18.12 -2.59
C LEU A 17 -8.07 17.52 -1.60
N ALA A 18 -7.29 16.52 -2.01
CA ALA A 18 -6.23 15.91 -1.21
C ALA A 18 -4.90 16.70 -1.22
N ASP A 19 -4.82 17.85 -1.90
CA ASP A 19 -3.59 18.63 -2.11
C ASP A 19 -2.48 17.88 -2.89
N GLU A 20 -2.82 16.77 -3.55
CA GLU A 20 -1.89 15.92 -4.32
C GLU A 20 -1.81 16.30 -5.81
N ALA A 21 -2.67 17.20 -6.28
CA ALA A 21 -2.65 17.71 -7.64
C ALA A 21 -1.45 18.65 -7.89
N SER A 22 -0.83 18.52 -9.07
CA SER A 22 0.21 19.45 -9.53
C SER A 22 -0.31 20.89 -9.64
N ALA A 23 0.59 21.88 -9.59
CA ALA A 23 0.22 23.29 -9.66
C ALA A 23 -0.62 23.64 -10.92
N ASP A 24 -0.23 23.12 -12.08
CA ASP A 24 -0.95 23.35 -13.34
C ASP A 24 -2.35 22.72 -13.32
N THR A 25 -2.47 21.51 -12.76
CA THR A 25 -3.76 20.82 -12.59
C THR A 25 -4.68 21.57 -11.64
N ARG A 26 -4.11 22.16 -10.57
CA ARG A 26 -4.86 22.94 -9.58
C ARG A 26 -5.49 24.18 -10.19
N ILE A 27 -4.69 24.96 -10.92
CA ILE A 27 -5.15 26.17 -11.62
C ILE A 27 -6.26 25.81 -12.62
N LEU A 28 -6.13 24.67 -13.32
CA LEU A 28 -7.15 24.19 -14.22
C LEU A 28 -8.46 23.88 -13.49
N VAL A 29 -8.41 23.11 -12.39
CA VAL A 29 -9.61 22.74 -11.62
C VAL A 29 -10.29 23.99 -11.05
N GLU A 30 -9.53 24.91 -10.44
CA GLU A 30 -10.05 26.17 -9.89
C GLU A 30 -10.82 26.98 -10.93
N LYS A 31 -10.24 27.14 -12.13
CA LYS A 31 -10.89 27.84 -13.24
C LYS A 31 -12.23 27.22 -13.62
N TYR A 32 -12.37 25.90 -13.56
CA TYR A 32 -13.64 25.22 -13.84
C TYR A 32 -14.64 25.33 -12.69
N LEU A 33 -14.18 25.32 -11.44
CA LEU A 33 -15.03 25.54 -10.27
C LEU A 33 -15.61 26.97 -10.25
N GLU A 34 -14.83 27.97 -10.66
CA GLU A 34 -15.30 29.36 -10.79
C GLU A 34 -16.37 29.52 -11.88
N GLN A 35 -16.31 28.71 -12.94
CA GLN A 35 -17.20 28.80 -14.09
C GLN A 35 -18.47 27.97 -13.95
N ASP A 36 -18.42 26.85 -13.21
CA ASP A 36 -19.57 25.97 -12.97
C ASP A 36 -19.91 25.89 -11.47
N PRO A 37 -20.90 26.68 -11.00
CA PRO A 37 -21.38 26.64 -9.61
C PRO A 37 -21.88 25.26 -9.16
N THR A 38 -22.35 24.43 -10.11
CA THR A 38 -22.79 23.07 -9.80
C THR A 38 -21.59 22.19 -9.47
N LEU A 39 -20.49 22.36 -10.20
CA LEU A 39 -19.24 21.66 -9.95
C LEU A 39 -18.61 22.10 -8.63
N ALA A 40 -18.64 23.40 -8.32
CA ALA A 40 -18.21 23.94 -7.03
C ALA A 40 -18.97 23.29 -5.86
N ARG A 41 -20.29 23.16 -5.97
CA ARG A 41 -21.11 22.50 -4.94
C ARG A 41 -20.73 21.03 -4.76
N ILE A 42 -20.42 20.32 -5.84
CA ILE A 42 -19.95 18.92 -5.77
C ILE A 42 -18.59 18.84 -5.05
N ALA A 43 -17.69 19.78 -5.32
CA ALA A 43 -16.39 19.88 -4.65
C ALA A 43 -16.54 20.10 -3.14
N GLU A 44 -17.42 21.01 -2.73
CA GLU A 44 -17.71 21.26 -1.32
C GLU A 44 -18.28 20.01 -0.62
N GLN A 45 -19.24 19.32 -1.24
CA GLN A 45 -19.82 18.10 -0.69
C GLN A 45 -18.78 16.98 -0.57
N SER A 46 -17.91 16.84 -1.58
CA SER A 46 -16.82 15.86 -1.58
C SER A 46 -15.76 16.16 -0.53
N HIS A 47 -15.45 17.43 -0.29
CA HIS A 47 -14.54 17.87 0.76
C HIS A 47 -15.07 17.51 2.15
N VAL A 48 -16.37 17.67 2.39
CA VAL A 48 -17.01 17.28 3.67
C VAL A 48 -16.95 15.76 3.88
N MET A 49 -17.25 14.96 2.85
CA MET A 49 -17.12 13.49 2.95
C MET A 49 -15.67 13.05 3.19
N LEU A 50 -14.69 13.64 2.50
CA LEU A 50 -13.27 13.34 2.74
C LEU A 50 -12.80 13.75 4.13
N ALA A 51 -13.37 14.80 4.72
CA ALA A 51 -13.06 15.20 6.09
C ALA A 51 -13.61 14.21 7.13
N ASP A 52 -14.76 13.61 6.87
CA ASP A 52 -15.36 12.58 7.74
C ASP A 52 -14.65 11.22 7.63
N ASP A 53 -14.13 10.88 6.44
CA ASP A 53 -13.36 9.65 6.18
C ASP A 53 -11.84 9.82 6.34
N ALA A 54 -11.36 11.02 6.70
CA ALA A 54 -9.94 11.27 6.91
C ALA A 54 -9.42 10.39 8.06
N PRO A 55 -8.51 9.43 7.78
CA PRO A 55 -7.83 8.73 8.86
C PRO A 55 -7.09 9.79 9.66
N LEU A 56 -7.36 9.84 10.98
CA LEU A 56 -6.59 10.64 11.94
C LEU A 56 -5.12 10.60 11.55
N PRO A 57 -4.41 11.75 11.51
CA PRO A 57 -3.05 11.81 11.01
C PRO A 57 -2.24 10.74 11.73
N LEU A 58 -1.84 9.70 10.98
CA LEU A 58 -1.10 8.58 11.51
C LEU A 58 0.23 9.13 12.01
N THR A 59 0.29 9.44 13.30
CA THR A 59 1.50 9.80 14.01
C THR A 59 2.57 8.76 13.66
N LYS A 60 3.82 9.19 13.45
CA LYS A 60 4.94 8.32 13.08
C LYS A 60 5.07 7.07 13.95
N GLU A 61 4.56 7.13 15.17
CA GLU A 61 4.44 6.05 16.13
C GLU A 61 3.57 4.89 15.61
N THR A 62 2.41 5.20 15.03
CA THR A 62 1.49 4.19 14.46
C THR A 62 2.09 3.52 13.21
N GLN A 63 2.82 4.26 12.37
CA GLN A 63 3.54 3.67 11.21
C GLN A 63 4.67 2.73 11.65
N MET A 64 5.38 3.07 12.75
CA MET A 64 6.45 2.26 13.31
C MET A 64 5.90 0.98 13.97
N GLU A 65 4.72 1.04 14.58
CA GLU A 65 4.05 -0.14 15.16
C GLU A 65 3.57 -1.10 14.08
N THR A 66 2.89 -0.61 13.02
CA THR A 66 2.48 -1.45 11.89
C THR A 66 3.67 -2.09 11.17
N TYR A 67 4.79 -1.35 11.06
CA TYR A 67 6.04 -1.90 10.50
C TYR A 67 6.63 -3.02 11.38
N LYS A 68 6.63 -2.86 12.70
CA LYS A 68 7.13 -3.88 13.64
C LYS A 68 6.25 -5.13 13.69
N GLU A 69 4.93 -4.97 13.61
CA GLU A 69 4.00 -6.10 13.60
C GLU A 69 4.16 -6.94 12.32
N THR A 70 4.34 -6.29 11.17
CA THR A 70 4.54 -6.99 9.90
C THR A 70 5.89 -7.74 9.85
N LYS A 71 6.95 -7.15 10.42
CA LYS A 71 8.29 -7.75 10.40
C LYS A 71 8.39 -9.02 11.25
N ARG A 72 7.63 -9.11 12.35
CA ARG A 72 7.63 -10.29 13.25
C ARG A 72 7.04 -11.53 12.58
N ILE A 73 5.98 -11.35 11.79
CA ILE A 73 5.32 -12.44 11.05
C ILE A 73 6.23 -12.97 9.93
N MET A 74 6.97 -12.06 9.27
CA MET A 74 7.87 -12.41 8.18
C MET A 74 9.08 -13.23 8.65
N LEU A 75 9.66 -12.89 9.80
CA LEU A 75 10.79 -13.63 10.38
C LEU A 75 10.40 -15.04 10.85
N TRP A 76 9.24 -15.19 11.49
CA TRP A 76 8.76 -16.50 11.95
C TRP A 76 8.44 -17.45 10.78
N ARG A 77 7.83 -16.94 9.70
CA ARG A 77 7.61 -17.72 8.48
C ARG A 77 8.93 -18.22 7.87
N THR A 78 9.92 -17.35 7.75
CA THR A 78 11.24 -17.72 7.22
C THR A 78 11.96 -18.72 8.13
N ALA A 79 11.85 -18.58 9.45
CA ALA A 79 12.45 -19.51 10.41
C ALA A 79 11.83 -20.91 10.34
N ILE A 80 10.50 -21.02 10.18
CA ILE A 80 9.81 -22.32 10.03
C ILE A 80 10.27 -23.02 8.74
N ILE A 81 10.32 -22.29 7.63
CA ILE A 81 10.76 -22.86 6.34
C ILE A 81 12.21 -23.31 6.41
N ALA A 82 13.11 -22.48 6.94
CA ALA A 82 14.52 -22.83 7.11
C ALA A 82 14.70 -24.04 8.03
N GLY A 83 13.95 -24.11 9.13
CA GLY A 83 13.95 -25.25 10.04
C GLY A 83 13.49 -26.54 9.38
N ALA A 84 12.42 -26.50 8.58
CA ALA A 84 11.93 -27.65 7.84
C ALA A 84 12.96 -28.17 6.82
N ILE A 85 13.60 -27.26 6.07
CA ILE A 85 14.66 -27.62 5.10
C ILE A 85 15.86 -28.24 5.83
N ALA A 86 16.31 -27.63 6.93
CA ALA A 86 17.43 -28.15 7.71
C ALA A 86 17.15 -29.55 8.28
N LEU A 87 15.92 -29.80 8.76
CA LEU A 87 15.51 -31.11 9.25
C LEU A 87 15.56 -32.18 8.15
N VAL A 88 15.02 -31.86 6.97
CA VAL A 88 15.03 -32.80 5.83
C VAL A 88 16.46 -33.14 5.40
N LEU A 89 17.33 -32.13 5.30
CA LEU A 89 18.75 -32.34 4.97
C LEU A 89 19.46 -33.20 6.02
N LEU A 90 19.16 -32.99 7.31
CA LEU A 90 19.73 -33.79 8.39
C LEU A 90 19.31 -35.26 8.31
N VAL A 91 18.02 -35.53 8.05
CA VAL A 91 17.53 -36.91 7.88
C VAL A 91 18.22 -37.60 6.70
N ILE A 92 18.35 -36.90 5.56
CA ILE A 92 19.05 -37.43 4.38
C ILE A 92 20.52 -37.75 4.72
N LEU A 93 21.20 -36.85 5.43
CA LEU A 93 22.58 -37.04 5.86
C LEU A 93 22.75 -38.29 6.74
N VAL A 94 21.89 -38.46 7.74
CA VAL A 94 21.92 -39.62 8.64
C VAL A 94 21.70 -40.92 7.89
N LEU A 95 20.73 -40.95 6.96
CA LEU A 95 20.47 -42.12 6.13
C LEU A 95 21.67 -42.44 5.22
N ALA A 96 22.28 -41.43 4.62
CA ALA A 96 23.46 -41.61 3.77
C ALA A 96 24.66 -42.15 4.56
N LEU A 97 24.92 -41.62 5.75
CA LEU A 97 25.99 -42.09 6.63
C LEU A 97 25.73 -43.52 7.12
N GLY A 98 24.49 -43.85 7.49
CA GLY A 98 24.10 -45.20 7.88
C GLY A 98 24.26 -46.20 6.74
N ALA A 99 23.85 -45.85 5.52
CA ALA A 99 24.02 -46.68 4.33
C ALA A 99 25.51 -46.88 3.98
N ALA A 100 26.32 -45.83 4.06
CA ALA A 100 27.76 -45.92 3.84
C ALA A 100 28.45 -46.81 4.87
N PHE A 101 28.07 -46.69 6.15
CA PHE A 101 28.58 -47.55 7.22
C PHE A 101 28.21 -49.02 6.98
N PHE A 102 26.97 -49.30 6.58
CA PHE A 102 26.51 -50.66 6.27
C PHE A 102 27.20 -51.28 5.05
N LEU A 103 27.59 -50.47 4.05
CA LEU A 103 28.33 -50.96 2.88
C LEU A 103 29.82 -51.26 3.17
N PHE A 104 30.38 -50.66 4.21
CA PHE A 104 31.80 -50.81 4.58
C PHE A 104 32.06 -51.81 5.73
N VAL A 105 31.00 -52.34 6.36
CA VAL A 105 31.03 -53.40 7.38
C VAL A 105 30.70 -54.74 6.74
#